data_AF-A0A674PDV6-F1
#
_entry.id   AF-A0A674PDV6-F1
#
_cell.length_a   1.000
_cell.length_b   1.000
_cell.length_c   1.000
_cell.angle_alpha   90.00
_cell.angle_beta   90.00
_cell.angle_gamma   90.00
#
_symmetry.space_group_name_H-M   'P 1'
#
loop_
_entity.id
_entity.type
_entity.pdbx_description
1 polymer ?
#
loop_
_entity_poly.entity_id
_entity_poly.type
_entity_poly.pdbx_seq_one_letter_code
_entity_poly.pdbx_strand_id
1 'polypeptide(L)'
;MGLSSLFDDLQLSSSSETPLSSQTLPPITEFLAELQKKLLNMLSYSETLHLIGHVANLFQTADPDWLFSPSSGLAELQVEYNAVVKALVRVAALPLCEDDYGSLPAATYQSIPYQAVTVCSALTALLETLGNRGVQTGIPLTIAPSVLVFAVTHFQDQPWTNSVSRAAARNLQEVLLRAGGWRDSGHLLTGENNGVLGKILDILQPQMTQTMWQRCEAVKFVYVWIVLQVTQPFLSPLLPRLLPASLLLTDHYKPENCILGVRCLHHIVLNTSSWKTQLNYSPSWSWHLDSEDVAALSTELLAQHTTCCFLTDSGHCQYDRLPSGTSAQPFRH
;
A
#
# COMPACT_ATOMS: atom_id res chain seq x y z
N MET A 1 -12.04 -18.15 -27.56
CA MET A 1 -12.25 -19.30 -26.64
C MET A 1 -12.55 -18.76 -25.26
N GLY A 2 -13.34 -19.46 -24.43
CA GLY A 2 -13.67 -18.97 -23.08
C GLY A 2 -12.60 -19.40 -22.07
N LEU A 3 -12.36 -18.62 -21.02
CA LEU A 3 -11.41 -19.02 -19.96
C LEU A 3 -11.74 -20.37 -19.31
N SER A 4 -13.02 -20.74 -19.26
CA SER A 4 -13.43 -22.05 -18.75
C SER A 4 -12.90 -23.19 -19.62
N SER A 5 -12.98 -23.07 -20.96
CA SER A 5 -12.38 -24.07 -21.85
C SER A 5 -10.86 -24.09 -21.73
N LEU A 6 -10.21 -22.93 -21.51
CA LEU A 6 -8.78 -22.86 -21.26
C LEU A 6 -8.36 -23.56 -19.96
N PHE A 7 -9.12 -23.40 -18.88
CA PHE A 7 -8.86 -24.12 -17.61
C PHE A 7 -9.06 -25.64 -17.77
N ASP A 8 -10.06 -26.05 -18.55
CA ASP A 8 -10.32 -27.46 -18.87
C ASP A 8 -9.22 -28.05 -19.77
N ASP A 9 -8.75 -27.30 -20.77
CA ASP A 9 -7.63 -27.67 -21.65
C ASP A 9 -6.29 -27.76 -20.88
N LEU A 10 -6.12 -26.94 -19.83
CA LEU A 10 -5.00 -26.98 -18.90
C LEU A 10 -5.08 -28.13 -17.87
N GLN A 11 -6.09 -29.01 -17.95
CA GLN A 11 -6.36 -30.11 -17.02
C GLN A 11 -6.42 -29.70 -15.53
N LEU A 12 -6.65 -28.41 -15.23
CA LEU A 12 -6.68 -27.93 -13.85
C LEU A 12 -7.95 -28.36 -13.09
N SER A 13 -8.92 -28.92 -13.81
CA SER A 13 -10.16 -29.48 -13.28
C SER A 13 -10.01 -30.92 -12.76
N SER A 14 -8.89 -31.61 -13.03
CA SER A 14 -8.64 -32.97 -12.53
C SER A 14 -7.19 -33.19 -12.08
N SER A 15 -7.05 -33.74 -10.87
CA SER A 15 -5.80 -34.23 -10.28
C SER A 15 -5.13 -35.25 -11.23
N SER A 16 -4.24 -34.81 -12.12
CA SER A 16 -3.39 -35.70 -12.90
C SER A 16 -1.93 -35.27 -12.78
N GLU A 17 -1.09 -36.16 -12.26
CA GLU A 17 0.31 -35.96 -11.84
C GLU A 17 1.33 -35.81 -13.00
N THR A 18 0.90 -35.37 -14.19
CA THR A 18 1.78 -35.30 -15.38
C THR A 18 1.96 -33.86 -15.85
N PRO A 19 3.20 -33.32 -15.89
CA PRO A 19 3.45 -31.96 -16.36
C PRO A 19 3.08 -31.83 -17.84
N LEU A 20 2.22 -30.84 -18.15
CA LEU A 20 1.75 -30.57 -19.51
C LEU A 20 2.89 -30.12 -20.42
N SER A 21 2.95 -30.70 -21.63
CA SER A 21 3.90 -30.34 -22.67
C SER A 21 3.57 -28.98 -23.29
N SER A 22 4.57 -28.11 -23.41
CA SER A 22 4.46 -26.70 -23.82
C SER A 22 3.97 -26.46 -25.27
N GLN A 23 3.66 -27.52 -26.04
CA GLN A 23 3.30 -27.45 -27.47
C GLN A 23 1.79 -27.26 -27.74
N THR A 24 0.92 -27.37 -26.72
CA THR A 24 -0.54 -27.32 -26.89
C THR A 24 -1.20 -26.09 -26.27
N LEU A 25 -0.43 -25.20 -25.65
CA LEU A 25 -0.94 -24.07 -24.87
C LEU A 25 -0.96 -22.78 -25.70
N PRO A 26 -1.97 -21.91 -25.53
CA PRO A 26 -1.96 -20.59 -26.15
C PRO A 26 -0.80 -19.74 -25.59
N PRO A 27 -0.41 -18.67 -26.31
CA PRO A 27 0.54 -17.69 -25.79
C PRO A 27 0.06 -17.16 -24.44
N ILE A 28 0.96 -17.08 -23.45
CA ILE A 28 0.62 -16.61 -22.11
C ILE A 28 0.03 -15.20 -22.11
N THR A 29 0.47 -14.32 -23.03
CA THR A 29 -0.07 -12.96 -23.16
C THR A 29 -1.55 -12.94 -23.53
N GLU A 30 -2.00 -13.86 -24.40
CA GLU A 30 -3.42 -14.00 -24.77
C GLU A 30 -4.24 -14.48 -23.56
N PHE A 31 -3.72 -15.45 -22.82
CA PHE A 31 -4.36 -15.93 -21.59
C PHE A 31 -4.50 -14.81 -20.55
N LEU A 32 -3.43 -14.04 -20.30
CA LEU A 32 -3.43 -12.94 -19.34
C LEU A 32 -4.42 -11.83 -19.73
N ALA A 33 -4.49 -11.47 -21.02
CA ALA A 33 -5.44 -10.47 -21.52
C ALA A 33 -6.90 -10.91 -21.33
N GLU A 34 -7.22 -12.17 -21.63
CA GLU A 34 -8.56 -12.72 -21.39
C GLU A 34 -8.87 -12.82 -19.90
N LEU A 35 -7.90 -13.22 -19.07
CA LEU A 35 -8.05 -13.24 -17.61
C LEU A 35 -8.37 -11.85 -17.06
N GLN A 36 -7.64 -10.83 -17.51
CA GLN A 36 -7.91 -9.44 -17.13
C GLN A 36 -9.34 -9.04 -17.50
N LYS A 37 -9.77 -9.29 -18.75
CA LYS A 37 -11.14 -9.00 -19.21
C LYS A 37 -12.19 -9.66 -18.33
N LYS A 38 -12.00 -10.94 -17.98
CA LYS A 38 -12.97 -11.66 -17.15
C LYS A 38 -12.99 -11.10 -15.73
N LEU A 39 -11.83 -10.82 -15.12
CA LEU A 39 -11.78 -10.18 -13.80
C LEU A 39 -12.48 -8.81 -13.77
N LEU A 40 -12.41 -8.04 -14.87
CA LEU A 40 -13.07 -6.73 -14.96
C LEU A 40 -14.59 -6.81 -15.20
N ASN A 41 -15.06 -7.84 -15.90
CA ASN A 41 -16.46 -7.97 -16.32
C ASN A 41 -17.33 -8.82 -15.37
N MET A 42 -16.75 -9.43 -14.34
CA MET A 42 -17.48 -10.31 -13.43
C MET A 42 -18.37 -9.51 -12.49
N LEU A 43 -19.66 -9.90 -12.45
CA LEU A 43 -20.68 -9.25 -11.63
C LEU A 43 -20.95 -10.00 -10.32
N SER A 44 -20.61 -11.30 -10.25
CA SER A 44 -20.84 -12.14 -9.06
C SER A 44 -19.59 -12.27 -8.20
N TYR A 45 -19.77 -12.02 -6.90
CA TYR A 45 -18.71 -12.15 -5.89
C TYR A 45 -18.17 -13.58 -5.79
N SER A 46 -19.05 -14.59 -5.70
CA SER A 46 -18.67 -15.99 -5.52
C SER A 46 -17.86 -16.52 -6.71
N GLU A 47 -18.30 -16.20 -7.92
CA GLU A 47 -17.63 -16.64 -9.15
C GLU A 47 -16.25 -15.98 -9.29
N THR A 48 -16.12 -14.71 -8.86
CA THR A 48 -14.84 -13.97 -8.90
C THR A 48 -13.82 -14.62 -7.97
N LEU A 49 -14.21 -14.97 -6.76
CA LEU A 49 -13.32 -15.63 -5.80
C LEU A 49 -12.90 -17.03 -6.27
N HIS A 50 -13.84 -17.80 -6.83
CA HIS A 50 -13.55 -19.11 -7.39
C HIS A 50 -12.56 -19.02 -8.55
N LEU A 51 -12.73 -18.03 -9.44
CA LEU A 51 -11.78 -17.75 -10.52
C LEU A 51 -10.39 -17.41 -9.98
N ILE A 52 -10.29 -16.56 -8.95
CA ILE A 52 -8.98 -16.21 -8.36
C ILE A 52 -8.34 -17.44 -7.70
N GLY A 53 -9.13 -18.31 -7.07
CA GLY A 53 -8.64 -19.59 -6.55
C GLY A 53 -8.05 -20.48 -7.65
N HIS A 54 -8.72 -20.58 -8.80
CA HIS A 54 -8.19 -21.30 -9.96
C HIS A 54 -6.92 -20.66 -10.53
N VAL A 55 -6.86 -19.33 -10.58
CA VAL A 55 -5.67 -18.59 -11.01
C VAL A 55 -4.49 -18.84 -10.07
N ALA A 56 -4.73 -18.86 -8.75
CA ALA A 56 -3.70 -19.19 -7.77
C ALA A 56 -3.16 -20.60 -7.98
N ASN A 57 -4.05 -21.59 -8.18
CA ASN A 57 -3.66 -22.96 -8.47
C ASN A 57 -2.86 -23.07 -9.78
N LEU A 58 -3.34 -22.41 -10.85
CA LEU A 58 -2.62 -22.34 -12.13
C LEU A 58 -1.20 -21.80 -11.94
N PHE A 59 -1.03 -20.68 -11.23
CA PHE A 59 0.30 -20.13 -11.01
C PHE A 59 1.22 -21.08 -10.23
N GLN A 60 0.68 -21.92 -9.33
CA GLN A 60 1.45 -22.90 -8.58
C GLN A 60 1.84 -24.13 -9.42
N THR A 61 0.96 -24.58 -10.32
CA THR A 61 1.13 -25.86 -11.03
C THR A 61 1.62 -25.72 -12.47
N ALA A 62 1.49 -24.55 -13.10
CA ALA A 62 1.90 -24.32 -14.47
C ALA A 62 3.42 -24.42 -14.64
N ASP A 63 3.85 -24.85 -15.84
CA ASP A 63 5.24 -24.82 -16.23
C ASP A 63 5.78 -23.37 -16.21
N PRO A 64 6.80 -23.06 -15.37
CA PRO A 64 7.37 -21.72 -15.29
C PRO A 64 7.93 -21.22 -16.62
N ASP A 65 8.39 -22.12 -17.49
CA ASP A 65 8.95 -21.75 -18.79
C ASP A 65 7.85 -21.27 -19.75
N TRP A 66 6.63 -21.81 -19.66
CA TRP A 66 5.45 -21.28 -20.36
C TRP A 66 4.95 -19.98 -19.71
N LEU A 67 4.81 -19.96 -18.38
CA LEU A 67 4.24 -18.83 -17.64
C LEU A 67 5.05 -17.55 -17.84
N PHE A 68 6.36 -17.65 -18.04
CA PHE A 68 7.24 -16.49 -18.24
C PHE A 68 7.87 -16.44 -19.63
N SER A 69 7.33 -17.15 -20.61
CA SER A 69 7.82 -17.14 -21.99
C SER A 69 7.49 -15.80 -22.68
N PRO A 70 8.49 -15.05 -23.18
CA PRO A 70 8.25 -13.81 -23.90
C PRO A 70 7.93 -14.11 -25.38
N SER A 71 6.76 -14.67 -25.68
CA SER A 71 6.35 -15.01 -27.05
C SER A 71 6.34 -13.80 -28.00
N SER A 72 5.91 -12.65 -27.49
CA SER A 72 5.82 -11.37 -28.23
C SER A 72 6.87 -10.34 -27.79
N GLY A 73 7.72 -10.70 -26.81
CA GLY A 73 8.71 -9.80 -26.20
C GLY A 73 8.46 -9.53 -24.72
N LEU A 74 9.53 -9.21 -23.99
CA LEU A 74 9.51 -9.08 -22.54
C LEU A 74 8.66 -7.89 -22.03
N ALA A 75 8.65 -6.78 -22.78
CA ALA A 75 7.89 -5.58 -22.40
C ALA A 75 6.37 -5.80 -22.47
N GLU A 76 5.88 -6.51 -23.49
CA GLU A 76 4.46 -6.86 -23.63
C GLU A 76 4.03 -7.79 -22.49
N LEU A 77 4.84 -8.81 -22.19
CA LEU A 77 4.60 -9.71 -21.08
C LEU A 77 4.50 -8.96 -19.73
N GLN A 78 5.41 -8.01 -19.49
CA GLN A 78 5.38 -7.16 -18.30
C GLN A 78 4.10 -6.32 -18.21
N VAL A 79 3.62 -5.78 -19.34
CA VAL A 79 2.37 -5.00 -19.41
C VAL A 79 1.17 -5.87 -19.07
N GLU A 80 1.08 -7.07 -19.63
CA GLU A 80 -0.03 -8.00 -19.36
C GLU A 80 -0.05 -8.47 -17.89
N TYR A 81 1.10 -8.78 -17.31
CA TYR A 81 1.18 -9.10 -15.89
C TYR A 81 0.74 -7.92 -15.00
N ASN A 82 1.16 -6.70 -15.32
CA ASN A 82 0.73 -5.51 -14.60
C ASN A 82 -0.80 -5.31 -14.72
N ALA A 83 -1.35 -5.56 -15.90
CA ALA A 83 -2.77 -5.44 -16.17
C ALA A 83 -3.61 -6.44 -15.35
N VAL A 84 -3.17 -7.71 -15.29
CA VAL A 84 -3.80 -8.76 -14.46
C VAL A 84 -3.65 -8.44 -12.97
N VAL A 85 -2.48 -8.04 -12.50
CA VAL A 85 -2.27 -7.66 -11.09
C VAL A 85 -3.18 -6.51 -10.69
N LYS A 86 -3.32 -5.48 -11.53
CA LYS A 86 -4.25 -4.38 -11.30
C LYS A 86 -5.71 -4.84 -11.22
N ALA A 87 -6.10 -5.81 -12.06
CA ALA A 87 -7.45 -6.38 -12.01
C ALA A 87 -7.66 -7.21 -10.73
N LEU A 88 -6.66 -7.97 -10.28
CA LEU A 88 -6.71 -8.75 -9.03
C LEU A 88 -6.84 -7.85 -7.80
N VAL A 89 -5.98 -6.83 -7.65
CA VAL A 89 -6.03 -5.93 -6.48
C VAL A 89 -7.33 -5.13 -6.43
N ARG A 90 -7.98 -4.89 -7.58
CA ARG A 90 -9.29 -4.23 -7.65
C ARG A 90 -10.40 -5.05 -6.97
N VAL A 91 -10.29 -6.38 -6.92
CA VAL A 91 -11.31 -7.24 -6.31
C VAL A 91 -11.44 -7.01 -4.80
N ALA A 92 -10.36 -6.60 -4.15
CA ALA A 92 -10.31 -6.23 -2.74
C ALA A 92 -10.18 -4.71 -2.53
N ALA A 93 -10.52 -3.91 -3.54
CA ALA A 93 -10.48 -2.45 -3.43
C ALA A 93 -11.52 -1.96 -2.41
N LEU A 94 -11.13 -0.94 -1.65
CA LEU A 94 -12.03 -0.33 -0.68
C LEU A 94 -13.09 0.52 -1.38
N PRO A 95 -14.34 0.49 -0.90
CA PRO A 95 -15.37 1.41 -1.35
C PRO A 95 -14.98 2.85 -1.02
N LEU A 96 -15.29 3.77 -1.94
CA LEU A 96 -15.11 5.19 -1.71
C LEU A 96 -16.24 5.69 -0.81
N CYS A 97 -15.94 6.56 0.15
CA CYS A 97 -16.98 7.32 0.83
C CYS A 97 -17.57 8.34 -0.16
N GLU A 98 -18.89 8.46 -0.21
CA GLU A 98 -19.56 9.49 -1.03
C GLU A 98 -19.54 10.86 -0.38
N ASP A 99 -19.44 10.91 0.95
CA ASP A 99 -19.42 12.14 1.74
C ASP A 99 -17.98 12.56 2.07
N ASP A 100 -17.70 13.86 1.97
CA ASP A 100 -16.36 14.41 2.22
C ASP A 100 -15.91 14.27 3.69
N TYR A 101 -16.82 13.98 4.63
CA TYR A 101 -16.55 14.03 6.07
C TYR A 101 -16.80 12.70 6.81
N GLY A 102 -17.26 11.65 6.13
CA GLY A 102 -17.67 10.38 6.74
C GLY A 102 -16.64 9.27 6.62
N SER A 103 -16.48 8.46 7.67
CA SER A 103 -15.95 7.09 7.54
C SER A 103 -17.12 6.17 7.20
N LEU A 104 -16.91 5.18 6.32
CA LEU A 104 -17.95 4.19 6.03
C LEU A 104 -18.20 3.29 7.26
N PRO A 105 -19.42 2.77 7.45
CA PRO A 105 -19.70 1.81 8.51
C PRO A 105 -18.82 0.56 8.36
N ALA A 106 -18.38 -0.02 9.49
CA ALA A 106 -17.54 -1.23 9.48
C ALA A 106 -18.18 -2.40 8.71
N ALA A 107 -19.51 -2.50 8.72
CA ALA A 107 -20.25 -3.52 7.98
C ALA A 107 -20.01 -3.46 6.45
N THR A 108 -19.73 -2.27 5.91
CA THR A 108 -19.43 -2.08 4.48
C THR A 108 -18.14 -2.80 4.07
N TYR A 109 -17.24 -3.07 5.03
CA TYR A 109 -15.98 -3.75 4.76
C TYR A 109 -15.99 -5.25 5.04
N GLN A 110 -17.13 -5.85 5.41
CA GLN A 110 -17.20 -7.22 5.93
C GLN A 110 -16.60 -8.28 4.99
N SER A 111 -16.71 -8.10 3.68
CA SER A 111 -16.16 -9.02 2.66
C SER A 111 -14.69 -8.76 2.32
N ILE A 112 -14.18 -7.56 2.59
CA ILE A 112 -12.85 -7.11 2.16
C ILE A 112 -11.73 -7.99 2.71
N PRO A 113 -11.68 -8.39 4.01
CA PRO A 113 -10.62 -9.24 4.51
C PRO A 113 -10.52 -10.58 3.78
N TYR A 114 -11.65 -11.19 3.43
CA TYR A 114 -11.69 -12.46 2.71
C TYR A 114 -11.22 -12.31 1.25
N GLN A 115 -11.64 -11.24 0.59
CA GLN A 115 -11.16 -10.87 -0.74
C GLN A 115 -9.65 -10.66 -0.73
N ALA A 116 -9.14 -9.93 0.26
CA ALA A 116 -7.74 -9.62 0.39
C ALA A 116 -6.89 -10.90 0.55
N VAL A 117 -7.34 -11.87 1.34
CA VAL A 117 -6.66 -13.18 1.49
C VAL A 117 -6.63 -13.92 0.17
N THR A 118 -7.75 -13.98 -0.55
CA THR A 118 -7.83 -14.67 -1.85
C THR A 118 -6.89 -14.03 -2.89
N VAL A 119 -6.85 -12.71 -2.96
CA VAL A 119 -5.95 -11.96 -3.83
C VAL A 119 -4.49 -12.15 -3.40
N CYS A 120 -4.19 -12.10 -2.09
CA CYS A 120 -2.85 -12.36 -1.57
C CYS A 120 -2.36 -13.76 -1.95
N SER A 121 -3.23 -14.77 -1.88
CA SER A 121 -2.90 -16.14 -2.28
C SER A 121 -2.47 -16.22 -3.75
N ALA A 122 -3.26 -15.64 -4.66
CA ALA A 122 -2.94 -15.64 -6.10
C ALA A 122 -1.65 -14.86 -6.42
N LEU A 123 -1.45 -13.69 -5.81
CA LEU A 123 -0.24 -12.89 -6.02
C LEU A 123 1.00 -13.56 -5.42
N THR A 124 0.85 -14.22 -4.26
CA THR A 124 1.93 -14.99 -3.63
C THR A 124 2.33 -16.15 -4.51
N ALA A 125 1.36 -16.94 -5.00
CA ALA A 125 1.60 -18.02 -5.95
C ALA A 125 2.38 -17.55 -7.18
N LEU A 126 1.96 -16.44 -7.80
CA LEU A 126 2.66 -15.86 -8.96
C LEU A 126 4.12 -15.52 -8.63
N LEU A 127 4.36 -14.83 -7.51
CA LEU A 127 5.69 -14.36 -7.13
C LEU A 127 6.61 -15.51 -6.67
N GLU A 128 6.07 -16.54 -6.02
CA GLU A 128 6.81 -17.75 -5.64
C GLU A 128 7.25 -18.55 -6.86
N THR A 129 6.36 -18.75 -7.83
CA THR A 129 6.69 -19.45 -9.09
C THR A 129 7.70 -18.67 -9.91
N LEU A 130 7.63 -17.34 -9.87
CA LEU A 130 8.63 -16.47 -10.48
C LEU A 130 10.01 -16.64 -9.83
N GLY A 131 10.04 -16.76 -8.49
CA GLY A 131 11.25 -17.02 -7.72
C GLY A 131 12.43 -16.12 -8.11
N ASN A 132 13.62 -16.72 -8.24
CA ASN A 132 14.83 -15.98 -8.65
C ASN A 132 14.84 -15.58 -10.15
N ARG A 133 13.89 -16.07 -10.96
CA ARG A 133 13.75 -15.66 -12.37
C ARG A 133 13.21 -14.22 -12.48
N GLY A 134 12.59 -13.71 -11.42
CA GLY A 134 12.00 -12.37 -11.38
C GLY A 134 12.98 -11.25 -11.73
N VAL A 135 14.24 -11.36 -11.31
CA VAL A 135 15.28 -10.37 -11.64
C VAL A 135 15.54 -10.30 -13.15
N GLN A 136 15.47 -11.44 -13.84
CA GLN A 136 15.75 -11.53 -15.29
C GLN A 136 14.56 -11.06 -16.12
N THR A 137 13.33 -11.30 -15.67
CA THR A 137 12.12 -10.92 -16.41
C THR A 137 11.70 -9.47 -16.16
N GLY A 138 12.16 -8.85 -15.08
CA GLY A 138 11.73 -7.50 -14.67
C GLY A 138 10.25 -7.40 -14.26
N ILE A 139 9.51 -8.51 -14.28
CA ILE A 139 8.10 -8.58 -13.86
C ILE A 139 7.91 -8.08 -12.42
N PRO A 140 8.73 -8.47 -11.41
CA PRO A 140 8.55 -8.00 -10.04
C PRO A 140 8.61 -6.48 -9.97
N LEU A 141 9.56 -5.85 -10.68
CA LEU A 141 9.72 -4.40 -10.69
C LEU A 141 8.52 -3.69 -11.33
N THR A 142 7.90 -4.30 -12.33
CA THR A 142 6.71 -3.76 -13.01
C THR A 142 5.47 -3.83 -12.12
N ILE A 143 5.24 -4.96 -11.44
CA ILE A 143 4.03 -5.17 -10.63
C ILE A 143 4.15 -4.65 -9.20
N ALA A 144 5.38 -4.47 -8.69
CA ALA A 144 5.66 -4.04 -7.32
C ALA A 144 4.87 -2.82 -6.85
N PRO A 145 4.69 -1.72 -7.63
CA PRO A 145 3.89 -0.58 -7.18
C PRO A 145 2.47 -0.97 -6.76
N SER A 146 1.77 -1.75 -7.58
CA SER A 146 0.39 -2.16 -7.32
C SER A 146 0.30 -3.19 -6.21
N VAL A 147 1.23 -4.16 -6.18
CA VAL A 147 1.28 -5.18 -5.13
C VAL A 147 1.58 -4.56 -3.77
N LEU A 148 2.54 -3.62 -3.69
CA LEU A 148 2.94 -3.00 -2.43
C LEU A 148 1.84 -2.08 -1.88
N VAL A 149 1.22 -1.24 -2.71
CA VAL A 149 0.08 -0.41 -2.29
C VAL A 149 -1.07 -1.27 -1.76
N PHE A 150 -1.37 -2.37 -2.45
CA PHE A 150 -2.37 -3.33 -2.00
C PHE A 150 -1.99 -3.98 -0.67
N ALA A 151 -0.79 -4.55 -0.55
CA ALA A 151 -0.35 -5.20 0.68
C ALA A 151 -0.40 -4.23 1.88
N VAL A 152 0.15 -3.03 1.73
CA VAL A 152 0.20 -2.01 2.79
C VAL A 152 -1.19 -1.57 3.22
N THR A 153 -2.16 -1.51 2.30
CA THR A 153 -3.57 -1.23 2.60
C THR A 153 -4.14 -2.20 3.65
N HIS A 154 -3.60 -3.43 3.71
CA HIS A 154 -4.03 -4.47 4.63
C HIS A 154 -3.03 -4.75 5.78
N PHE A 155 -2.10 -3.85 6.12
CA PHE A 155 -1.12 -4.10 7.20
C PHE A 155 -1.60 -3.78 8.61
N GLN A 156 -2.38 -2.70 8.74
CA GLN A 156 -2.76 -2.14 10.03
C GLN A 156 -4.11 -2.68 10.49
N ASP A 157 -4.37 -2.56 11.80
CA ASP A 157 -5.68 -2.90 12.36
C ASP A 157 -6.68 -1.80 12.00
N GLN A 158 -7.50 -2.09 10.99
CA GLN A 158 -8.47 -1.17 10.40
C GLN A 158 -9.80 -1.90 10.19
N PRO A 159 -10.93 -1.18 10.05
CA PRO A 159 -12.26 -1.76 9.85
C PRO A 159 -12.37 -2.77 8.69
N TRP A 160 -11.50 -2.64 7.68
CA TRP A 160 -11.44 -3.51 6.50
C TRP A 160 -10.40 -4.65 6.58
N THR A 161 -9.86 -4.92 7.76
CA THR A 161 -8.83 -5.94 7.97
C THR A 161 -9.17 -6.86 9.12
N ASN A 162 -8.58 -8.06 9.12
CA ASN A 162 -8.53 -8.93 10.28
C ASN A 162 -7.13 -9.56 10.42
N SER A 163 -6.90 -10.35 11.47
CA SER A 163 -5.60 -10.98 11.72
C SER A 163 -5.10 -11.83 10.53
N VAL A 164 -6.01 -12.54 9.86
CA VAL A 164 -5.70 -13.43 8.72
C VAL A 164 -5.30 -12.62 7.48
N SER A 165 -6.09 -11.59 7.12
CA SER A 165 -5.78 -10.72 5.98
C SER A 165 -4.46 -9.96 6.20
N ARG A 166 -4.19 -9.51 7.42
CA ARG A 166 -2.92 -8.85 7.78
C ARG A 166 -1.73 -9.78 7.64
N ALA A 167 -1.85 -11.04 8.10
CA ALA A 167 -0.80 -12.03 7.95
C ALA A 167 -0.53 -12.34 6.46
N ALA A 168 -1.58 -12.53 5.67
CA ALA A 168 -1.47 -12.78 4.23
C ALA A 168 -0.79 -11.61 3.49
N ALA A 169 -1.15 -10.36 3.83
CA ALA A 169 -0.54 -9.18 3.23
C ALA A 169 0.95 -9.03 3.55
N ARG A 170 1.36 -9.33 4.79
CA ARG A 170 2.79 -9.31 5.18
C ARG A 170 3.57 -10.41 4.47
N ASN A 171 3.02 -11.62 4.40
CA ASN A 171 3.64 -12.72 3.62
C ASN A 171 3.81 -12.33 2.15
N LEU A 172 2.77 -11.72 1.54
CA LEU A 172 2.84 -11.23 0.17
C LEU A 172 3.99 -10.21 -0.03
N GLN A 173 4.18 -9.28 0.92
CA GLN A 173 5.29 -8.34 0.87
C GLN A 173 6.64 -9.05 0.95
N GLU A 174 6.82 -9.99 1.88
CA GLU A 174 8.07 -10.75 2.03
C GLU A 174 8.41 -11.53 0.76
N VAL A 175 7.41 -12.16 0.15
CA VAL A 175 7.55 -12.88 -1.11
C VAL A 175 7.88 -11.93 -2.27
N LEU A 176 7.27 -10.75 -2.32
CA LEU A 176 7.59 -9.72 -3.31
C LEU A 176 9.05 -9.27 -3.18
N LEU A 177 9.51 -8.99 -1.96
CA LEU A 177 10.89 -8.62 -1.67
C LEU A 177 11.87 -9.69 -2.16
N ARG A 178 11.58 -10.96 -1.86
CA ARG A 178 12.38 -12.11 -2.31
C ARG A 178 12.42 -12.24 -3.83
N ALA A 179 11.27 -12.18 -4.50
CA ALA A 179 11.16 -12.36 -5.95
C ALA A 179 11.87 -11.27 -6.76
N GLY A 180 11.91 -10.04 -6.26
CA GLY A 180 12.67 -8.95 -6.89
C GLY A 180 14.09 -8.77 -6.37
N GLY A 181 14.56 -9.62 -5.45
CA GLY A 181 15.92 -9.52 -4.89
C GLY A 181 16.15 -8.28 -4.01
N TRP A 182 15.09 -7.74 -3.40
CA TRP A 182 15.19 -6.58 -2.51
C TRP A 182 15.41 -7.01 -1.05
N ARG A 183 16.35 -6.35 -0.36
CA ARG A 183 16.67 -6.62 1.05
C ARG A 183 15.53 -6.24 1.99
N ASP A 184 14.90 -5.10 1.72
CA ASP A 184 13.87 -4.51 2.55
C ASP A 184 13.00 -3.55 1.73
N SER A 185 11.95 -3.04 2.35
CA SER A 185 11.02 -2.07 1.76
C SER A 185 11.70 -0.78 1.32
N GLY A 186 12.69 -0.29 2.05
CA GLY A 186 13.45 0.90 1.68
C GLY A 186 14.19 0.66 0.37
N HIS A 187 14.91 -0.46 0.26
CA HIS A 187 15.63 -0.85 -0.95
C HIS A 187 14.71 -1.01 -2.17
N LEU A 188 13.50 -1.57 -1.99
CA LEU A 188 12.48 -1.63 -3.04
C LEU A 188 12.05 -0.23 -3.51
N LEU A 189 11.79 0.67 -2.57
CA LEU A 189 11.28 2.01 -2.86
C LEU A 189 12.34 2.91 -3.50
N THR A 190 13.59 2.84 -3.05
CA THR A 190 14.62 3.82 -3.37
C THR A 190 15.78 3.29 -4.20
N GLY A 191 15.83 1.98 -4.47
CA GLY A 191 16.99 1.27 -5.02
C GLY A 191 17.79 2.00 -6.12
N GLU A 192 19.11 1.77 -6.12
CA GLU A 192 20.16 2.56 -6.76
C GLU A 192 19.95 2.91 -8.24
N ASN A 193 19.15 2.15 -9.00
CA ASN A 193 18.98 2.35 -10.44
C ASN A 193 17.53 2.27 -10.96
N ASN A 194 16.50 2.21 -10.11
CA ASN A 194 15.06 2.35 -10.48
C ASN A 194 14.13 1.93 -9.31
N GLY A 195 14.19 2.62 -8.17
CA GLY A 195 13.22 2.42 -7.09
C GLY A 195 11.77 2.62 -7.56
N VAL A 196 10.81 1.89 -6.97
CA VAL A 196 9.40 1.94 -7.39
C VAL A 196 8.61 3.11 -6.82
N LEU A 197 9.24 3.92 -5.95
CA LEU A 197 8.57 5.00 -5.22
C LEU A 197 7.92 6.04 -6.13
N GLY A 198 8.58 6.43 -7.23
CA GLY A 198 7.98 7.37 -8.19
C GLY A 198 6.64 6.86 -8.73
N LYS A 199 6.59 5.58 -9.12
CA LYS A 199 5.39 4.91 -9.63
C LYS A 199 4.30 4.76 -8.57
N ILE A 200 4.69 4.52 -7.32
CA ILE A 200 3.73 4.47 -6.20
C ILE A 200 3.13 5.85 -5.95
N LEU A 201 3.96 6.90 -5.97
CA LEU A 201 3.45 8.26 -5.84
C LEU A 201 2.52 8.63 -7.00
N ASP A 202 2.75 8.14 -8.22
CA ASP A 202 1.82 8.33 -9.35
C ASP A 202 0.45 7.67 -9.08
N ILE A 203 0.39 6.57 -8.32
CA ILE A 203 -0.86 5.90 -7.89
C ILE A 203 -1.55 6.67 -6.76
N LEU A 204 -0.78 7.18 -5.79
CA LEU A 204 -1.31 7.80 -4.57
C LEU A 204 -1.69 9.28 -4.77
N GLN A 205 -0.91 10.06 -5.53
CA GLN A 205 -1.10 11.51 -5.65
C GLN A 205 -2.50 11.94 -6.13
N PRO A 206 -3.13 11.27 -7.12
CA PRO A 206 -4.50 11.62 -7.52
C PRO A 206 -5.53 11.46 -6.40
N GLN A 207 -5.25 10.60 -5.43
CA GLN A 207 -6.09 10.34 -4.26
C GLN A 207 -5.72 11.22 -3.06
N MET A 208 -4.55 11.85 -3.06
CA MET A 208 -4.04 12.73 -2.00
C MET A 208 -4.31 14.21 -2.29
N THR A 209 -5.49 14.53 -2.81
CA THR A 209 -5.97 15.91 -2.99
C THR A 209 -6.92 16.27 -1.86
N GLN A 210 -7.05 17.57 -1.52
CA GLN A 210 -7.87 18.07 -0.40
C GLN A 210 -9.27 17.45 -0.30
N THR A 211 -9.88 17.08 -1.43
CA THR A 211 -11.24 16.52 -1.51
C THR A 211 -11.29 14.98 -1.61
N MET A 212 -10.23 14.33 -2.09
CA MET A 212 -10.28 12.89 -2.40
C MET A 212 -9.76 11.99 -1.28
N TRP A 213 -8.78 12.47 -0.50
CA TRP A 213 -8.09 11.61 0.47
C TRP A 213 -8.98 11.19 1.64
N GLN A 214 -9.95 12.04 1.99
CA GLN A 214 -10.94 11.74 3.04
C GLN A 214 -11.92 10.64 2.60
N ARG A 215 -12.20 10.58 1.28
CA ARG A 215 -13.07 9.57 0.67
C ARG A 215 -12.41 8.20 0.55
N CYS A 216 -11.08 8.15 0.51
CA CYS A 216 -10.31 6.92 0.44
C CYS A 216 -9.55 6.67 1.75
N GLU A 217 -10.20 6.06 2.74
CA GLU A 217 -9.65 5.99 4.10
C GLU A 217 -8.28 5.30 4.19
N ALA A 218 -7.97 4.35 3.31
CA ALA A 218 -6.67 3.67 3.31
C ALA A 218 -5.51 4.52 2.79
N VAL A 219 -5.75 5.50 1.90
CA VAL A 219 -4.68 6.17 1.16
C VAL A 219 -3.68 6.86 2.09
N LYS A 220 -4.17 7.45 3.19
CA LYS A 220 -3.34 8.09 4.21
C LYS A 220 -2.40 7.10 4.89
N PHE A 221 -2.87 5.89 5.20
CA PHE A 221 -2.05 4.87 5.86
C PHE A 221 -0.98 4.34 4.91
N VAL A 222 -1.31 4.14 3.64
CA VAL A 222 -0.33 3.74 2.62
C VAL A 222 0.71 4.83 2.43
N TYR A 223 0.28 6.08 2.28
CA TYR A 223 1.18 7.23 2.14
C TYR A 223 2.14 7.35 3.34
N VAL A 224 1.61 7.32 4.57
CA VAL A 224 2.43 7.41 5.79
C VAL A 224 3.43 6.27 5.85
N TRP A 225 3.00 5.03 5.59
CA TRP A 225 3.89 3.89 5.60
C TRP A 225 5.04 4.07 4.61
N ILE A 226 4.74 4.52 3.38
CA ILE A 226 5.74 4.77 2.33
C ILE A 226 6.74 5.84 2.75
N VAL A 227 6.28 6.99 3.26
CA VAL A 227 7.18 8.08 3.71
C VAL A 227 8.16 7.57 4.77
N LEU A 228 7.68 6.79 5.72
CA LEU A 228 8.49 6.25 6.83
C LEU A 228 9.52 5.20 6.39
N GLN A 229 9.41 4.64 5.18
CA GLN A 229 10.42 3.73 4.63
C GLN A 229 11.57 4.45 3.92
N VAL A 230 11.41 5.73 3.55
CA VAL A 230 12.35 6.44 2.68
C VAL A 230 13.32 7.26 3.52
N THR A 231 14.60 6.95 3.38
CA THR A 231 15.69 7.62 4.11
C THR A 231 16.70 8.25 3.13
N GLN A 232 17.76 8.88 3.65
CA GLN A 232 18.82 9.45 2.82
C GLN A 232 19.57 8.39 2.00
N PRO A 233 20.08 8.75 0.81
CA PRO A 233 20.04 10.07 0.15
C PRO A 233 18.78 10.34 -0.71
N PHE A 234 17.84 9.40 -0.76
CA PHE A 234 16.76 9.38 -1.77
C PHE A 234 15.57 10.29 -1.46
N LEU A 235 15.51 10.83 -0.26
CA LEU A 235 14.39 11.65 0.19
C LEU A 235 14.39 13.05 -0.46
N SER A 236 15.55 13.72 -0.57
CA SER A 236 15.64 15.11 -1.03
C SER A 236 15.02 15.36 -2.42
N PRO A 237 15.28 14.53 -3.45
CA PRO A 237 14.66 14.72 -4.77
C PRO A 237 13.13 14.56 -4.77
N LEU A 238 12.58 13.88 -3.76
CA LEU A 238 11.17 13.53 -3.69
C LEU A 238 10.36 14.44 -2.75
N LEU A 239 11.02 15.33 -2.01
CA LEU A 239 10.36 16.28 -1.12
C LEU A 239 9.23 17.08 -1.77
N PRO A 240 9.37 17.61 -3.01
CA PRO A 240 8.28 18.35 -3.64
C PRO A 240 7.01 17.51 -3.83
N ARG A 241 7.16 16.18 -3.95
CA ARG A 241 6.05 15.24 -4.11
C ARG A 241 5.49 14.75 -2.78
N LEU A 242 6.33 14.68 -1.73
CA LEU A 242 5.95 14.15 -0.42
C LEU A 242 5.38 15.25 0.48
N LEU A 243 6.02 16.41 0.61
CA LEU A 243 5.63 17.46 1.56
C LEU A 243 4.15 17.89 1.50
N PRO A 244 3.53 18.10 0.31
CA PRO A 244 2.15 18.58 0.25
C PRO A 244 1.16 17.66 0.98
N ALA A 245 1.30 16.35 0.79
CA ALA A 245 0.43 15.36 1.44
C ALA A 245 0.68 15.24 2.95
N SER A 246 1.92 15.42 3.42
CA SER A 246 2.23 15.43 4.86
C SER A 246 1.63 16.66 5.56
N LEU A 247 1.70 17.83 4.93
CA LEU A 247 1.08 19.06 5.43
C LEU A 247 -0.45 18.95 5.44
N LEU A 248 -1.03 18.41 4.36
CA LEU A 248 -2.47 18.18 4.26
C LEU A 248 -3.01 17.32 5.42
N LEU A 249 -2.28 16.29 5.84
CA LEU A 249 -2.66 15.46 6.99
C LEU A 249 -2.54 16.23 8.32
N THR A 250 -1.53 17.10 8.44
CA THR A 250 -1.26 17.88 9.65
C THR A 250 -2.35 18.92 9.92
N ASP A 251 -2.90 19.54 8.87
CA ASP A 251 -3.97 20.54 8.96
C ASP A 251 -5.37 19.93 9.21
N HIS A 252 -5.46 18.62 9.45
CA HIS A 252 -6.75 17.95 9.58
C HIS A 252 -7.38 18.13 10.98
N TYR A 253 -8.71 18.33 11.02
CA TYR A 253 -9.45 18.55 12.27
C TYR A 253 -9.50 17.32 13.21
N LYS A 254 -9.45 16.11 12.66
CA LYS A 254 -9.34 14.87 13.45
C LYS A 254 -7.89 14.67 13.93
N PRO A 255 -7.65 14.56 15.24
CA PRO A 255 -6.30 14.49 15.80
C PRO A 255 -5.53 13.25 15.32
N GLU A 256 -6.21 12.13 15.06
CA GLU A 256 -5.57 10.90 14.59
C GLU A 256 -4.89 11.10 13.23
N ASN A 257 -5.50 11.88 12.33
CA ASN A 257 -4.93 12.21 11.03
C ASN A 257 -3.79 13.25 11.18
N CYS A 258 -3.94 14.23 12.08
CA CYS A 258 -2.90 15.21 12.38
C CYS A 258 -1.60 14.52 12.83
N ILE A 259 -1.71 13.54 13.75
CA ILE A 259 -0.58 12.76 14.24
C ILE A 259 0.14 12.02 13.11
N LEU A 260 -0.58 11.48 12.13
CA LEU A 260 0.02 10.85 10.96
C LEU A 260 0.85 11.85 10.14
N GLY A 261 0.32 13.06 9.91
CA GLY A 261 1.03 14.14 9.24
C GLY A 261 2.31 14.58 9.96
N VAL A 262 2.20 14.82 11.27
CA VAL A 262 3.34 15.19 12.13
C VAL A 262 4.42 14.10 12.12
N ARG A 263 4.04 12.82 12.17
CA ARG A 263 4.99 11.70 12.05
C ARG A 263 5.76 11.73 10.74
N CYS A 264 5.07 11.97 9.62
CA CYS A 264 5.71 12.11 8.32
C CYS A 264 6.67 13.31 8.28
N LEU A 265 6.24 14.49 8.76
CA LEU A 265 7.07 15.69 8.78
C LEU A 265 8.32 15.50 9.65
N HIS A 266 8.16 14.92 10.84
CA HIS A 266 9.28 14.61 11.73
C HIS A 266 10.28 13.67 11.06
N HIS A 267 9.80 12.58 10.44
CA HIS A 267 10.66 11.66 9.69
C HIS A 267 11.38 12.36 8.54
N ILE A 268 10.67 13.24 7.81
CA ILE A 268 11.24 14.02 6.72
C ILE A 268 12.35 14.93 7.23
N VAL A 269 12.12 15.71 8.29
CA VAL A 269 13.12 16.61 8.88
C VAL A 269 14.37 15.83 9.29
N LEU A 270 14.21 14.72 10.01
CA LEU A 270 15.32 13.86 10.45
C LEU A 270 16.12 13.26 9.28
N ASN A 271 15.47 12.99 8.14
CA ASN A 271 16.07 12.37 6.97
C ASN A 271 16.37 13.36 5.82
N THR A 272 16.19 14.67 6.00
CA THR A 272 16.60 15.69 5.02
C THR A 272 17.78 16.51 5.52
N SER A 273 17.88 16.69 6.83
CA SER A 273 18.93 17.46 7.48
C SER A 273 20.11 16.58 7.88
N SER A 274 20.93 16.17 6.92
CA SER A 274 22.33 15.81 7.23
C SER A 274 23.16 17.07 7.47
N TRP A 275 22.78 17.87 8.48
CA TRP A 275 23.59 19.01 8.91
C TRP A 275 25.00 18.55 9.35
N LYS A 276 25.12 17.30 9.81
CA LYS A 276 26.38 16.71 10.28
C LYS A 276 27.42 16.43 9.18
N THR A 277 27.04 16.34 7.90
CA THR A 277 27.98 16.01 6.82
C THR A 277 28.24 17.16 5.85
N GLN A 278 27.43 18.21 5.84
CA GLN A 278 27.66 19.42 5.02
C GLN A 278 28.40 20.55 5.74
N LEU A 279 28.47 20.57 7.09
CA LEU A 279 29.25 21.58 7.81
C LEU A 279 30.78 21.43 7.67
N ASN A 280 31.28 20.37 7.05
CA ASN A 280 32.70 20.27 6.66
C ASN A 280 33.00 20.86 5.27
N TYR A 281 31.98 21.31 4.52
CA TYR A 281 32.14 21.89 3.18
C TYR A 281 31.09 22.97 2.90
N SER A 282 31.22 24.14 3.54
CA SER A 282 30.89 25.50 3.00
C SER A 282 30.32 26.44 4.09
N PRO A 283 30.80 27.68 4.27
CA PRO A 283 30.49 28.51 5.44
C PRO A 283 29.39 29.58 5.24
N SER A 284 28.51 29.51 4.23
CA SER A 284 27.80 30.71 3.76
C SER A 284 26.27 30.68 3.64
N TRP A 285 25.54 29.90 4.44
CA TRP A 285 24.07 30.03 4.46
C TRP A 285 23.50 29.89 5.88
N SER A 286 23.29 31.03 6.53
CA SER A 286 22.65 31.16 7.84
C SER A 286 21.14 31.26 7.66
N TRP A 287 20.43 30.14 7.79
CA TRP A 287 19.00 30.16 8.12
C TRP A 287 18.87 29.91 9.62
N HIS A 288 18.44 30.93 10.37
CA HIS A 288 18.10 30.81 11.79
C HIS A 288 16.75 30.10 11.94
N LEU A 289 16.79 28.77 11.99
CA LEU A 289 15.78 27.95 12.65
C LEU A 289 16.57 27.13 13.65
N ASP A 290 16.63 27.60 14.89
CA ASP A 290 17.43 26.99 15.94
C ASP A 290 16.96 25.55 16.16
N SER A 291 17.92 24.63 16.10
CA SER A 291 17.71 23.18 16.24
C SER A 291 17.03 22.80 17.56
N GLU A 292 17.07 23.67 18.55
CA GLU A 292 16.39 23.49 19.83
C GLU A 292 14.90 23.76 19.73
N ASP A 293 14.44 24.67 18.87
CA ASP A 293 13.01 25.01 18.74
C ASP A 293 12.22 23.92 18.03
N VAL A 294 12.80 23.31 16.99
CA VAL A 294 12.14 22.21 16.24
C VAL A 294 12.12 20.92 17.07
N ALA A 295 13.21 20.66 17.81
CA ALA A 295 13.26 19.54 18.75
C ALA A 295 12.31 19.79 19.93
N ALA A 296 12.29 20.98 20.52
CA ALA A 296 11.39 21.37 21.61
C ALA A 296 9.93 21.26 21.20
N LEU A 297 9.52 21.82 20.06
CA LEU A 297 8.15 21.69 19.53
C LEU A 297 7.76 20.22 19.30
N SER A 298 8.69 19.39 18.79
CA SER A 298 8.48 17.95 18.64
C SER A 298 8.28 17.24 19.98
N THR A 299 9.14 17.49 20.97
CA THR A 299 9.01 16.90 22.32
C THR A 299 7.80 17.42 23.08
N GLU A 300 7.41 18.67 22.89
CA GLU A 300 6.30 19.30 23.62
C GLU A 300 4.95 18.84 23.05
N LEU A 301 4.83 18.69 21.72
CA LEU A 301 3.69 18.02 21.08
C LEU A 301 3.60 16.53 21.46
N LEU A 302 4.72 15.82 21.54
CA LEU A 302 4.76 14.42 22.00
C LEU A 302 4.41 14.30 23.51
N ALA A 303 4.91 15.20 24.36
CA ALA A 303 4.67 15.18 25.81
C ALA A 303 3.24 15.57 26.19
N GLN A 304 2.66 16.58 25.53
CA GLN A 304 1.25 16.95 25.72
C GLN A 304 0.32 15.80 25.34
N HIS A 305 0.66 15.01 24.31
CA HIS A 305 -0.17 13.88 23.88
C HIS A 305 0.09 12.55 24.61
N THR A 306 1.29 12.30 25.13
CA THR A 306 1.54 11.11 25.97
C THR A 306 0.65 11.15 27.22
N THR A 307 0.39 12.34 27.76
CA THR A 307 -0.55 12.58 28.85
C THR A 307 -2.01 12.28 28.45
N CYS A 308 -2.39 12.49 27.19
CA CYS A 308 -3.71 12.13 26.66
C CYS A 308 -3.85 10.61 26.43
N CYS A 309 -2.80 9.92 25.98
CA CYS A 309 -2.83 8.47 25.75
C CYS A 309 -2.90 7.65 27.05
N PHE A 310 -2.34 8.13 28.17
CA PHE A 310 -2.47 7.44 29.47
C PHE A 310 -3.87 7.56 30.09
N LEU A 311 -4.68 8.55 29.69
CA LEU A 311 -6.05 8.72 30.19
C LEU A 311 -7.08 7.83 29.45
N THR A 312 -6.74 7.28 28.29
CA THR A 312 -7.61 6.35 27.55
C THR A 312 -7.43 4.88 27.93
N ASP A 313 -6.34 4.51 28.61
CA ASP A 313 -6.05 3.13 29.04
C ASP A 313 -6.52 2.81 30.48
N SER A 314 -6.84 3.82 31.29
CA SER A 314 -7.54 3.63 32.56
C SER A 314 -9.03 3.87 32.35
N GLY A 315 -9.76 2.83 31.96
CA GLY A 315 -11.19 2.90 31.76
C GLY A 315 -11.94 3.31 33.03
N HIS A 316 -12.26 4.60 33.16
CA HIS A 316 -13.39 5.19 33.89
C HIS A 316 -13.42 6.70 33.62
N CYS A 317 -14.14 7.13 32.58
CA CYS A 317 -14.57 8.53 32.43
C CYS A 317 -16.03 8.65 32.86
N GLN A 318 -16.25 8.91 34.15
CA GLN A 318 -17.48 9.54 34.61
C GLN A 318 -17.46 11.00 34.14
N TYR A 319 -18.36 11.34 33.21
CA TYR A 319 -18.72 12.72 32.95
C TYR A 319 -19.51 13.25 34.14
N ASP A 320 -18.83 13.87 35.12
CA ASP A 320 -19.51 14.66 36.13
C ASP A 320 -19.75 16.09 35.63
N ARG A 321 -21.01 16.48 35.76
CA ARG A 321 -21.57 17.78 35.36
C ARG A 321 -20.84 18.92 36.05
N LEU A 322 -20.47 19.93 35.28
CA LEU A 322 -20.20 21.28 35.80
C LEU A 322 -21.47 21.84 36.48
N PRO A 323 -21.41 22.33 37.72
CA PRO A 323 -22.50 23.09 38.30
C PRO A 323 -22.49 24.51 37.73
N SER A 324 -23.66 24.88 37.21
CA SER A 324 -24.06 26.21 36.81
C SER A 324 -23.97 27.22 37.95
N GLY A 325 -23.27 28.33 37.70
CA GLY A 325 -23.61 29.67 38.21
C GLY A 325 -22.70 30.24 39.28
N THR A 326 -22.01 31.36 38.98
CA THR A 326 -22.09 32.58 39.80
C THR A 326 -21.60 33.83 39.05
N SER A 327 -22.55 34.76 38.87
CA SER A 327 -22.49 36.22 38.78
C SER A 327 -21.22 36.93 38.25
N ALA A 328 -21.41 37.65 37.14
CA ALA A 328 -20.56 38.77 36.73
C ALA A 328 -20.79 40.00 37.63
N GLN A 329 -19.70 40.65 38.07
CA GLN A 329 -19.69 42.05 38.47
C GLN A 329 -18.85 42.86 37.47
N PRO A 330 -19.26 44.08 37.09
CA PRO A 330 -18.56 44.89 36.10
C PRO A 330 -17.50 45.78 36.76
N PHE A 331 -16.31 45.84 36.17
CA PHE A 331 -15.28 46.82 36.51
C PHE A 331 -15.64 48.19 35.90
N ARG A 332 -15.82 49.19 36.77
CA ARG A 332 -15.58 50.60 36.46
C ARG A 332 -14.09 50.88 36.69
N HIS A 333 -13.43 51.50 35.71
CA HIS A 333 -12.89 52.85 35.83
C HIS A 333 -12.49 53.39 34.46
#